data_AF-A0A917NK34-F1
#
_entry.id   AF-A0A917NK34-F1
#
_cell.length_a   1.000
_cell.length_b   1.000
_cell.length_c   1.000
_cell.angle_alpha   90.00
_cell.angle_beta   90.00
_cell.angle_gamma   90.00
#
_symmetry.space_group_name_H-M   'P 1'
#
loop_
_entity.id
_entity.type
_entity.pdbx_description
1 polymer ?
#
loop_
_entity_poly.entity_id
_entity_poly.type
_entity_poly.pdbx_seq_one_letter_code
_entity_poly.pdbx_strand_id
1 'polypeptide(L)'
;MDDHFTKAEAALLMPATTAASRRQSDAEAIRLAAVAARDEAVAAWILGGLRATIRFVASLPARIATYNALHGLSDRELRDIGMNRFDIGRVFEPNFNPRPANDAGRQPSPRVA
;
A
#
# COMPACT_ATOMS: atom_id res chain seq x y z
N MET A 1 56.59 32.33 27.76
CA MET A 1 55.14 32.45 27.48
C MET A 1 54.65 31.03 27.56
N ASP A 2 54.49 30.57 28.79
CA ASP A 2 54.52 29.16 29.13
C ASP A 2 53.13 28.77 29.62
N ASP A 3 52.39 28.07 28.75
CA ASP A 3 51.06 27.53 29.02
C ASP A 3 51.15 26.35 30.01
N HIS A 4 51.48 26.65 31.25
CA HIS A 4 51.44 25.68 32.33
C HIS A 4 50.01 25.61 32.88
N PHE A 5 49.18 24.75 32.28
CA PHE A 5 47.90 24.35 32.85
C PHE A 5 48.10 23.93 34.31
N THR A 6 47.56 24.72 35.24
CA THR A 6 47.75 24.47 36.66
C THR A 6 46.90 23.27 37.08
N LYS A 7 47.40 22.46 38.03
CA LYS A 7 46.73 21.23 38.52
C LYS A 7 45.27 21.46 38.98
N ALA A 8 44.95 22.69 39.39
CA ALA A 8 43.59 23.12 39.75
C ALA A 8 42.66 23.26 38.54
N GLU A 9 43.13 23.74 37.39
CA GLU A 9 42.34 23.86 36.16
C GLU A 9 42.11 22.50 35.50
N ALA A 10 43.10 21.59 35.57
CA ALA A 10 42.95 20.20 35.12
C ALA A 10 41.87 19.43 35.91
N ALA A 11 41.71 19.74 37.20
CA ALA A 11 40.68 19.14 38.05
C ALA A 11 39.26 19.68 37.75
N LEU A 12 39.15 20.90 37.22
CA LEU A 12 37.89 21.48 36.74
C LEU A 12 37.49 20.96 35.34
N LEU A 13 38.47 20.62 34.49
CA LEU A 13 38.19 20.06 33.16
C LEU A 13 37.80 18.57 33.20
N MET A 14 38.36 17.76 34.10
CA MET A 14 38.11 16.31 34.20
C MET A 14 36.62 15.91 34.41
N PRO A 15 35.83 16.59 35.25
CA PRO A 15 34.39 16.34 35.38
C PRO A 15 33.60 16.75 34.12
N ALA A 16 34.03 17.84 33.47
CA ALA A 16 33.39 18.34 32.26
C ALA A 16 33.65 17.42 31.06
N THR A 17 34.86 16.87 30.92
CA THR A 17 35.20 15.92 29.86
C THR A 17 34.49 14.59 30.02
N THR A 18 34.33 14.09 31.24
CA THR A 18 33.56 12.85 31.51
C THR A 18 32.06 13.03 31.29
N ALA A 19 31.51 14.22 31.58
CA ALA A 19 30.12 14.54 31.25
C ALA A 19 29.90 14.71 29.73
N ALA A 20 30.85 15.32 29.02
CA ALA A 20 30.81 15.45 27.56
C ALA A 20 30.91 14.07 26.87
N SER A 21 31.79 13.19 27.35
CA SER A 21 31.95 11.82 26.84
C SER A 21 30.68 10.98 27.03
N ARG A 22 30.02 11.08 28.19
CA ARG A 22 28.72 10.41 28.43
C ARG A 22 27.62 10.92 27.50
N ARG A 23 27.51 12.23 27.31
CA ARG A 23 26.54 12.81 26.36
C ARG A 23 26.80 12.38 24.93
N GLN A 24 28.06 12.20 24.57
CA GLN A 24 28.44 11.71 23.24
C GLN A 24 28.07 10.23 23.06
N SER A 25 28.32 9.38 24.06
CA SER A 25 27.91 7.97 24.02
C SER A 25 26.38 7.81 23.96
N ASP A 26 25.65 8.63 24.69
CA ASP A 26 24.18 8.60 24.67
C ASP A 26 23.63 9.06 23.31
N ALA A 27 24.22 10.10 22.72
CA ALA A 27 23.86 10.57 21.40
C ALA A 27 24.16 9.52 20.30
N GLU A 28 25.25 8.78 20.42
CA GLU A 28 25.58 7.68 19.52
C GLU A 28 24.60 6.49 19.68
N ALA A 29 24.23 6.14 20.91
CA ALA A 29 23.23 5.11 21.18
C ALA A 29 21.85 5.46 20.60
N ILE A 30 21.42 6.72 20.76
CA ILE A 30 20.16 7.21 20.17
C ILE A 30 20.20 7.15 18.63
N ARG A 31 21.34 7.51 18.01
CA ARG A 31 21.50 7.43 16.55
C ARG A 31 21.43 5.99 16.04
N LEU A 32 22.11 5.06 16.70
CA LEU A 32 22.08 3.64 16.32
C LEU A 32 20.67 3.05 16.44
N ALA A 33 19.96 3.36 17.53
CA ALA A 33 18.57 2.93 17.72
C ALA A 33 17.63 3.55 16.66
N ALA A 34 17.84 4.81 16.30
CA ALA A 34 17.04 5.48 15.27
C ALA A 34 17.26 4.91 13.86
N VAL A 35 18.48 4.45 13.55
CA VAL A 35 18.78 3.76 12.28
C VAL A 35 18.09 2.39 12.24
N ALA A 36 18.21 1.59 13.31
CA ALA A 36 17.56 0.28 13.40
C ALA A 36 16.03 0.38 13.26
N ALA A 37 15.40 1.35 13.95
CA ALA A 37 13.95 1.57 13.85
C ALA A 37 13.49 2.00 12.44
N ARG A 38 14.34 2.75 11.71
CA ARG A 38 14.06 3.13 10.31
C ARG A 38 14.14 1.93 9.38
N ASP A 39 15.16 1.10 9.53
CA ASP A 39 15.36 -0.08 8.67
C ASP A 39 14.22 -1.09 8.82
N GLU A 40 13.74 -1.32 10.05
CA GLU A 40 12.59 -2.19 10.30
C GLU A 40 11.30 -1.64 9.68
N ALA A 41 11.06 -0.32 9.79
CA ALA A 41 9.88 0.32 9.22
C ALA A 41 9.91 0.30 7.67
N VAL A 42 11.08 0.53 7.07
CA VAL A 42 11.29 0.48 5.62
C VAL A 42 11.13 -0.96 5.12
N ALA A 43 11.69 -1.94 5.82
CA ALA A 43 11.53 -3.36 5.48
C ALA A 43 10.06 -3.79 5.54
N ALA A 44 9.32 -3.39 6.58
CA ALA A 44 7.89 -3.69 6.71
C ALA A 44 7.06 -3.04 5.58
N TRP A 45 7.38 -1.80 5.21
CA TRP A 45 6.72 -1.10 4.10
C TRP A 45 7.00 -1.77 2.74
N ILE A 46 8.25 -2.16 2.48
CA ILE A 46 8.65 -2.85 1.24
C ILE A 46 7.97 -4.22 1.14
N LEU A 47 8.01 -5.04 2.21
CA LEU A 47 7.37 -6.35 2.21
C LEU A 47 5.84 -6.25 2.08
N GLY A 48 5.23 -5.26 2.74
CA GLY A 48 3.80 -4.97 2.62
C GLY A 48 3.41 -4.58 1.20
N GLY A 49 4.18 -3.69 0.57
CA GLY A 49 3.99 -3.27 -0.82
C GLY A 49 4.15 -4.43 -1.80
N LEU A 50 5.18 -5.27 -1.62
CA LEU A 50 5.43 -6.44 -2.46
C LEU A 50 4.28 -7.45 -2.39
N ARG A 51 3.75 -7.73 -1.18
CA ARG A 51 2.59 -8.62 -1.00
C ARG A 51 1.34 -8.11 -1.71
N ALA A 52 1.08 -6.80 -1.65
CA ALA A 52 -0.04 -6.18 -2.37
C ALA A 52 0.11 -6.32 -3.88
N THR A 53 1.32 -6.07 -4.40
CA THR A 53 1.64 -6.22 -5.82
C THR A 53 1.50 -7.67 -6.30
N ILE A 54 2.00 -8.65 -5.54
CA ILE A 54 1.84 -10.08 -5.87
C ILE A 54 0.37 -10.47 -5.94
N ARG A 55 -0.44 -10.04 -4.96
CA ARG A 55 -1.88 -10.33 -4.95
C ARG A 55 -2.62 -9.68 -6.12
N PHE A 56 -2.20 -8.48 -6.53
CA PHE A 56 -2.74 -7.82 -7.71
C PHE A 56 -2.37 -8.58 -9.00
N VAL A 57 -1.09 -8.94 -9.18
CA VAL A 57 -0.61 -9.69 -10.35
C VAL A 57 -1.25 -11.09 -10.42
N ALA A 58 -1.40 -11.78 -9.28
CA ALA A 58 -2.07 -13.07 -9.22
C ALA A 58 -3.55 -13.01 -9.65
N SER A 59 -4.20 -11.85 -9.56
CA SER A 59 -5.58 -11.66 -10.01
C SER A 59 -5.72 -11.40 -11.52
N LEU A 60 -4.63 -11.00 -12.20
CA LEU A 60 -4.64 -10.73 -13.64
C LEU A 60 -5.01 -11.95 -14.51
N PRO A 61 -4.44 -13.17 -14.30
CA PRO A 61 -4.82 -14.32 -15.12
C PRO A 61 -6.31 -14.66 -14.97
N ALA A 62 -6.87 -14.54 -13.76
CA ALA A 62 -8.30 -14.74 -13.53
C ALA A 62 -9.16 -13.69 -14.25
N ARG A 63 -8.74 -12.42 -14.24
CA ARG A 63 -9.40 -11.34 -14.99
C ARG A 63 -9.39 -11.58 -16.50
N ILE A 64 -8.24 -11.97 -17.06
CA ILE A 64 -8.10 -12.27 -18.49
C ILE A 64 -8.97 -13.48 -18.87
N ALA A 65 -8.94 -14.55 -18.07
CA ALA A 65 -9.77 -15.72 -18.30
C ALA A 65 -11.28 -15.38 -18.28
N THR A 66 -11.71 -14.57 -17.31
CA THR A 66 -13.10 -14.10 -17.22
C THR A 66 -13.47 -13.24 -18.42
N TYR A 67 -12.61 -12.31 -18.82
CA TYR A 67 -12.83 -11.46 -19.99
C TYR A 67 -12.97 -12.30 -21.27
N ASN A 68 -12.06 -13.26 -21.48
CA ASN A 68 -12.11 -14.14 -22.65
C ASN A 68 -13.34 -15.04 -22.65
N ALA A 69 -13.75 -15.56 -21.49
CA ALA A 69 -14.97 -16.34 -21.36
C ALA A 69 -16.19 -15.51 -21.73
N LEU A 70 -16.33 -14.29 -21.20
CA LEU A 70 -17.44 -13.38 -21.53
C LEU A 70 -17.41 -12.92 -22.99
N HIS A 71 -16.23 -12.66 -23.54
CA HIS A 71 -16.07 -12.25 -24.93
C HIS A 71 -16.38 -13.39 -25.92
N GLY A 72 -16.17 -14.64 -25.50
CA GLY A 72 -16.52 -15.83 -26.27
C GLY A 72 -18.01 -16.13 -26.33
N LEU A 73 -18.82 -15.57 -25.42
CA LEU A 73 -20.27 -15.73 -25.42
C LEU A 73 -20.93 -14.94 -26.56
N SER A 74 -22.00 -15.49 -27.10
CA SER A 74 -22.90 -14.79 -28.02
C SER A 74 -23.72 -13.73 -27.28
N ASP A 75 -24.24 -12.74 -28.00
CA ASP A 75 -25.05 -11.67 -27.41
C ASP A 75 -26.34 -12.20 -26.76
N ARG A 76 -26.84 -13.35 -27.23
CA ARG A 76 -27.98 -14.03 -26.61
C ARG A 76 -27.61 -14.63 -25.26
N GLU A 77 -26.46 -15.29 -25.17
CA GLU A 77 -25.96 -15.87 -23.92
C GLU A 77 -25.58 -14.79 -22.92
N LEU A 78 -24.99 -13.67 -23.37
CA LEU A 78 -24.77 -12.50 -22.52
C LEU A 78 -26.09 -11.94 -21.98
N ARG A 79 -27.13 -11.87 -22.82
CA ARG A 79 -28.45 -11.39 -22.39
C ARG A 79 -29.12 -12.34 -21.40
N ASP A 80 -28.88 -13.65 -21.53
CA ASP A 80 -29.39 -14.68 -20.61
C ASP A 80 -28.75 -14.61 -19.20
N ILE A 81 -27.55 -14.03 -19.10
CA ILE A 81 -26.92 -13.69 -17.81
C ILE A 81 -27.15 -12.22 -17.40
N GLY A 82 -27.96 -11.48 -18.16
CA GLY A 82 -28.36 -10.13 -17.79
C GLY A 82 -27.34 -9.04 -18.16
N MET A 83 -26.48 -9.34 -19.12
CA MET A 83 -25.37 -8.49 -19.54
C MET A 83 -25.45 -8.16 -21.03
N ASN A 84 -24.73 -7.12 -21.44
CA ASN A 84 -24.44 -6.86 -22.84
C ASN A 84 -22.92 -6.79 -23.09
N ARG A 85 -22.51 -6.80 -24.37
CA ARG A 85 -21.10 -6.67 -24.81
C ARG A 85 -20.35 -5.51 -24.15
N PHE A 86 -20.99 -4.33 -24.02
CA PHE A 86 -20.39 -3.15 -23.40
C PHE A 86 -20.17 -3.29 -21.88
N ASP A 87 -20.86 -4.23 -21.23
CA ASP A 87 -20.75 -4.46 -19.78
C ASP A 87 -19.56 -5.35 -19.42
N ILE A 88 -18.97 -6.06 -20.39
CA ILE A 88 -17.82 -6.97 -20.16
C ILE A 88 -16.63 -6.21 -19.55
N GLY A 89 -16.35 -4.99 -20.01
CA GLY A 89 -15.27 -4.16 -19.44
C GLY A 89 -15.57 -3.67 -18.03
N ARG A 90 -16.85 -3.58 -17.67
CA ARG A 90 -17.34 -3.03 -16.40
C ARG A 90 -17.51 -4.08 -15.31
N VAL A 91 -17.50 -5.38 -15.64
CA VAL A 91 -17.63 -6.50 -14.68
C VAL A 91 -16.60 -6.47 -13.55
N PHE A 92 -15.47 -5.80 -13.77
CA PHE A 92 -14.40 -5.66 -12.79
C PHE A 92 -14.52 -4.39 -11.92
N GLU A 93 -15.53 -3.55 -12.14
CA GLU A 93 -15.84 -2.40 -11.29
C GLU A 93 -16.41 -2.89 -9.95
N PRO A 94 -16.02 -2.30 -8.79
CA PRO A 94 -16.46 -2.76 -7.47
C PRO A 94 -17.98 -2.78 -7.25
N ASN A 95 -18.71 -1.93 -8.00
CA ASN A 95 -20.15 -1.74 -7.86
C ASN A 95 -20.92 -2.23 -9.10
N PHE A 96 -20.30 -3.06 -9.94
CA PHE A 96 -20.98 -3.61 -11.10
C PHE A 96 -22.05 -4.60 -10.66
N ASN A 97 -23.30 -4.34 -11.03
CA ASN A 97 -24.42 -5.24 -10.83
C ASN A 97 -25.13 -5.45 -12.18
N PRO A 98 -25.00 -6.63 -12.81
CA PRO A 98 -25.73 -6.91 -14.04
C PRO A 98 -27.24 -6.92 -13.75
N ARG A 99 -28.05 -6.41 -14.68
CA ARG A 99 -29.51 -6.45 -14.51
C ARG A 99 -29.96 -7.90 -14.57
N PRO A 100 -30.79 -8.42 -13.67
CA PRO A 100 -31.16 -9.82 -13.69
C PRO A 100 -31.83 -10.18 -15.03
N ALA A 101 -31.37 -11.26 -15.69
CA ALA A 101 -31.93 -11.71 -16.96
C ALA A 101 -33.42 -12.09 -16.87
N ASN A 102 -33.84 -12.53 -15.68
CA ASN A 102 -35.21 -12.90 -15.35
C ASN A 102 -36.08 -11.71 -14.88
N ASP A 103 -35.59 -10.47 -14.98
CA ASP A 103 -36.37 -9.26 -14.68
C ASP A 103 -37.31 -8.95 -15.86
N ALA A 104 -38.20 -9.90 -16.15
CA ALA A 104 -39.26 -9.77 -17.13
C ALA A 104 -40.33 -8.81 -16.59
N GLY A 105 -40.08 -7.50 -16.68
CA GLY A 105 -41.17 -6.54 -16.89
C GLY A 105 -41.39 -5.46 -15.84
N ARG A 106 -40.45 -4.53 -15.69
CA ARG A 106 -40.88 -3.11 -15.73
C ARG A 106 -40.92 -2.69 -17.21
N GLN A 107 -41.95 -3.15 -17.92
CA GLN A 107 -42.28 -2.60 -19.24
C GLN A 107 -42.45 -1.08 -19.06
N PRO A 108 -41.83 -0.23 -19.90
CA PRO A 108 -42.09 1.20 -19.86
C PRO A 108 -43.57 1.41 -20.14
N SER A 109 -44.29 2.04 -19.21
CA SER A 109 -45.69 2.42 -19.42
C SER A 109 -45.78 3.27 -20.70
N PRO A 110 -46.69 2.95 -21.63
CA PRO A 110 -46.87 3.78 -22.83
C PRO A 110 -47.25 5.19 -22.38
N ARG A 111 -46.58 6.22 -22.93
CA ARG A 111 -46.99 7.61 -22.72
C ARG A 111 -48.43 7.74 -23.20
N VAL A 112 -49.31 8.10 -22.28
CA VAL A 112 -50.66 8.53 -22.59
C VAL A 112 -50.53 9.80 -23.42
N ALA A 113 -51.11 9.78 -24.61
CA ALA A 113 -51.20 10.93 -25.52
C ALA A 113 -52.22 11.95 -25.00
#